data_AF-A0A2D4F5K9-F1
#
_entry.id   AF-A0A2D4F5K9-F1
#
_cell.length_a   1.000
_cell.length_b   1.000
_cell.length_c   1.000
_cell.angle_alpha   90.00
_cell.angle_beta   90.00
_cell.angle_gamma   90.00
#
_symmetry.space_group_name_H-M   'P 1'
#
loop_
_entity.id
_entity.type
_entity.pdbx_description
1 polymer ?
#
loop_
_entity_poly.entity_id
_entity_poly.type
_entity_poly.pdbx_seq_one_letter_code
_entity_poly.pdbx_strand_id
1 'polypeptide(L)'
;MYLNFLFLFPVLWLLVLNSSRIQGQNNEASNEFPDHSPELLNHPDISLARDCPKKCTCTSEGIVDCGGFSLKEFPMNVPEMTSHLSLQNNQIETIIPEQLARLPWLETLNLQNNRLTSKGLPENTFDQLENLNYLYLANNQLTMAPKFLPQTLISVDFAAN
;
A
#
# COMPACT_ATOMS: atom_id res chain seq x y z
N MET A 1 -36.96 66.35 5.59
CA MET A 1 -35.76 66.91 6.25
C MET A 1 -34.59 65.99 5.89
N TYR A 2 -33.68 66.48 5.03
CA TYR A 2 -32.41 65.86 4.63
C TYR A 2 -31.53 65.58 5.87
N LEU A 3 -30.48 64.74 5.94
CA LEU A 3 -29.46 64.31 4.97
C LEU A 3 -28.63 63.14 5.58
N ASN A 4 -28.00 62.34 4.72
CA ASN A 4 -26.90 61.40 4.98
C ASN A 4 -25.67 62.07 5.65
N PHE A 5 -24.76 61.28 6.26
CA PHE A 5 -23.38 61.03 5.75
C PHE A 5 -22.45 60.31 6.75
N LEU A 6 -21.76 59.29 6.24
CA LEU A 6 -20.54 58.67 6.77
C LEU A 6 -19.32 59.61 6.57
N PHE A 7 -18.41 59.66 7.54
CA PHE A 7 -17.00 60.08 7.42
C PHE A 7 -16.16 59.22 8.40
N LEU A 8 -15.33 58.28 7.93
CA LEU A 8 -13.91 58.38 7.55
C LEU A 8 -12.89 58.40 8.73
N PHE A 9 -11.99 57.40 8.66
CA PHE A 9 -10.76 57.06 9.42
C PHE A 9 -9.70 58.20 9.55
N PRO A 10 -8.43 57.96 9.97
CA PRO A 10 -7.81 57.36 11.18
C PRO A 10 -6.73 58.33 11.78
N VAL A 11 -5.83 57.87 12.66
CA VAL A 11 -4.36 58.18 12.74
C VAL A 11 -3.78 58.47 14.16
N LEU A 12 -2.82 57.61 14.51
CA LEU A 12 -1.62 57.76 15.36
C LEU A 12 -1.76 58.06 16.85
N TRP A 13 -1.26 57.14 17.68
CA TRP A 13 0.09 57.20 18.29
C TRP A 13 0.28 58.42 19.18
N LEU A 14 0.49 58.13 20.46
CA LEU A 14 1.69 58.51 21.23
C LEU A 14 1.29 58.41 22.69
N LEU A 15 1.80 57.41 23.41
CA LEU A 15 2.30 57.59 24.77
C LEU A 15 3.20 56.37 25.09
N VAL A 16 4.44 56.42 24.60
CA VAL A 16 5.57 55.81 25.30
C VAL A 16 6.16 56.94 26.15
N LEU A 17 6.36 56.73 27.45
CA LEU A 17 7.59 57.09 28.19
C LEU A 17 7.45 56.95 29.72
N ASN A 18 8.60 56.67 30.33
CA ASN A 18 9.00 56.64 31.76
C ASN A 18 8.73 55.34 32.56
N SER A 19 9.72 54.67 33.17
CA SER A 19 11.15 54.99 33.42
C SER A 19 11.98 53.72 33.74
N SER A 20 13.23 53.70 33.24
CA SER A 20 14.52 53.10 33.68
C SER A 20 14.57 51.93 34.70
N ARG A 21 15.06 50.72 34.33
CA ARG A 21 16.46 50.16 34.38
C ARG A 21 16.96 49.80 35.80
N ILE A 22 17.57 48.66 36.20
CA ILE A 22 18.30 47.45 35.68
C ILE A 22 18.18 46.38 36.81
N GLN A 23 17.96 45.08 36.62
CA GLN A 23 18.90 43.94 36.41
C GLN A 23 18.02 42.68 36.62
N GLY A 24 18.07 41.55 35.92
CA GLY A 24 18.96 41.00 34.90
C GLY A 24 18.80 39.48 35.02
N GLN A 25 18.35 38.80 33.95
CA GLN A 25 18.62 37.38 33.68
C GLN A 25 18.05 37.04 32.31
N ASN A 26 18.96 36.68 31.41
CA ASN A 26 18.70 36.09 30.11
C ASN A 26 17.81 34.86 30.27
N ASN A 27 16.91 34.62 29.31
CA ASN A 27 16.60 33.30 28.75
C ASN A 27 15.73 33.52 27.51
N GLU A 28 16.32 33.29 26.35
CA GLU A 28 15.61 33.04 25.10
C GLU A 28 14.97 31.64 25.19
N ALA A 29 13.67 31.54 24.92
CA ALA A 29 13.04 30.29 24.51
C ALA A 29 11.70 30.60 23.84
N SER A 30 11.76 30.62 22.51
CA SER A 30 10.76 30.16 21.53
C SER A 30 9.31 30.00 21.98
N ASN A 31 8.43 30.75 21.30
CA ASN A 31 6.98 30.53 21.24
C ASN A 31 6.67 29.13 20.69
N GLU A 32 6.07 28.28 21.51
CA GLU A 32 5.51 26.98 21.11
C GLU A 32 4.02 27.19 20.74
N PHE A 33 3.67 26.89 19.49
CA PHE A 33 2.29 26.89 19.01
C PHE A 33 1.54 25.71 19.65
N PRO A 34 0.35 25.88 20.26
CA PRO A 34 -0.43 24.75 20.75
C PRO A 34 -1.10 24.05 19.56
N ASP A 35 -0.52 22.94 19.12
CA ASP A 35 -1.17 21.93 18.29
C ASP A 35 -2.16 21.15 19.16
N HIS A 36 -3.44 21.48 19.06
CA HIS A 36 -4.51 20.67 19.63
C HIS A 36 -5.02 19.68 18.57
N SER A 37 -4.41 18.51 18.55
CA SER A 37 -5.09 17.23 18.30
C SER A 37 -4.31 16.15 19.05
N PRO A 38 -4.96 15.20 19.77
CA PRO A 38 -5.78 14.19 19.10
C PRO A 38 -6.97 13.66 19.93
N GLU A 39 -8.15 13.53 19.32
CA GLU A 39 -9.14 12.58 19.81
C GLU A 39 -9.95 12.01 18.65
N LEU A 40 -9.32 11.13 17.87
CA LEU A 40 -10.04 10.20 16.98
C LEU A 40 -9.11 9.10 16.48
N LEU A 41 -8.82 8.10 17.33
CA LEU A 41 -8.39 6.80 16.82
C LEU A 41 -8.61 5.69 17.84
N ASN A 42 -9.86 5.25 17.95
CA ASN A 42 -10.20 3.88 18.36
C ASN A 42 -11.33 3.41 17.43
N HIS A 43 -10.97 3.08 16.20
CA HIS A 43 -11.78 2.23 15.33
C HIS A 43 -10.87 1.15 14.73
N PRO A 44 -11.19 -0.15 14.90
CA PRO A 44 -10.30 -1.24 14.50
C PRO A 44 -10.28 -1.54 12.99
N ASP A 45 -10.78 -0.63 12.14
CA ASP A 45 -10.98 -0.90 10.70
C ASP A 45 -10.05 -0.12 9.73
N ILE A 46 -9.09 0.67 10.24
CA ILE A 46 -8.29 1.60 9.40
C ILE A 46 -6.88 1.04 9.05
N SER A 47 -6.56 -0.22 9.39
CA SER A 47 -5.29 -0.84 9.00
C SER A 47 -5.33 -1.49 7.60
N LEU A 48 -6.50 -1.89 7.11
CA LEU A 48 -6.65 -2.62 5.84
C LEU A 48 -6.28 -1.81 4.60
N ALA A 49 -6.44 -0.49 4.65
CA ALA A 49 -6.26 0.38 3.48
C ALA A 49 -4.80 0.85 3.26
N ARG A 50 -3.87 0.60 4.20
CA ARG A 50 -2.49 1.12 4.09
C ARG A 50 -1.49 0.12 3.52
N ASP A 51 -1.86 -1.15 3.45
CA ASP A 51 -0.97 -2.22 2.99
C ASP A 51 -1.28 -2.67 1.56
N CYS A 52 -1.83 -1.79 0.71
CA CYS A 52 -1.97 -2.10 -0.71
C CYS A 52 -0.69 -1.72 -1.48
N PRO A 53 -0.14 -2.60 -2.34
CA PRO A 53 1.05 -2.24 -3.12
C PRO A 53 0.76 -1.07 -4.07
N LYS A 54 1.74 -0.18 -4.26
CA LYS A 54 1.61 1.05 -5.07
C LYS A 54 1.15 0.85 -6.52
N LYS A 55 1.33 -0.36 -7.07
CA LYS A 55 0.98 -0.75 -8.44
C LYS A 55 -0.09 -1.84 -8.45
N CYS A 56 -1.04 -1.73 -7.52
CA CYS A 56 -2.15 -2.65 -7.40
C CYS A 56 -3.41 -1.91 -6.96
N THR A 57 -4.55 -2.53 -7.22
CA THR A 57 -5.84 -2.15 -6.63
C THR A 57 -6.24 -3.25 -5.66
N CYS A 58 -6.61 -2.86 -4.44
CA CYS A 58 -7.03 -3.79 -3.39
C CYS A 58 -8.47 -3.49 -2.98
N THR A 59 -9.20 -4.53 -2.64
CA THR A 59 -10.61 -4.47 -2.22
C THR A 59 -10.78 -5.04 -0.81
N SER A 60 -11.90 -4.70 -0.15
CA SER A 60 -12.25 -5.25 1.17
C SER A 60 -12.52 -6.75 1.14
N GLU A 61 -12.84 -7.31 -0.03
CA GLU A 61 -13.17 -8.72 -0.22
C GLU A 61 -11.91 -9.60 -0.44
N GLY A 62 -10.71 -9.02 -0.30
CA GLY A 62 -9.45 -9.74 -0.46
C GLY A 62 -9.03 -9.96 -1.92
N ILE A 63 -9.58 -9.19 -2.86
CA ILE A 63 -9.12 -9.18 -4.26
C ILE A 63 -8.01 -8.13 -4.41
N VAL A 64 -6.87 -8.55 -4.96
CA VAL A 64 -5.71 -7.72 -5.26
C VAL A 64 -5.35 -7.86 -6.74
N ASP A 65 -5.52 -6.79 -7.50
CA ASP A 65 -5.17 -6.75 -8.93
C ASP A 65 -3.95 -5.85 -9.18
N CYS A 66 -2.88 -6.47 -9.65
CA CYS A 66 -1.59 -5.89 -9.98
C CYS A 66 -1.23 -6.08 -11.46
N GLY A 67 -2.23 -6.32 -12.32
CA GLY A 67 -2.00 -6.62 -13.73
C GLY A 67 -1.48 -5.44 -14.55
N GLY A 68 -0.60 -5.69 -15.52
CA GLY A 68 -0.25 -4.71 -16.56
C GLY A 68 0.71 -3.58 -16.16
N PHE A 69 1.27 -3.60 -14.94
CA PHE A 69 2.15 -2.53 -14.45
C PHE A 69 3.65 -2.71 -14.75
N SER A 70 3.97 -3.65 -15.64
CA SER A 70 5.36 -4.04 -15.99
C SER A 70 6.20 -4.37 -14.76
N LEU A 71 5.60 -5.08 -13.81
CA LEU A 71 6.29 -5.57 -12.62
C LEU A 71 7.35 -6.59 -13.05
N LYS A 72 8.57 -6.43 -12.55
CA LYS A 72 9.67 -7.39 -12.77
C LYS A 72 9.82 -8.38 -11.61
N GLU A 73 9.22 -8.03 -10.48
CA GLU A 73 9.30 -8.77 -9.23
C GLU A 73 7.90 -8.83 -8.61
N PHE A 74 7.70 -9.81 -7.73
CA PHE A 74 6.48 -9.92 -6.93
C PHE A 74 6.29 -8.67 -6.06
N PRO A 75 5.09 -8.06 -6.03
CA PRO A 75 4.86 -6.82 -5.30
C PRO A 75 5.09 -6.99 -3.78
N MET A 76 5.70 -5.99 -3.17
CA MET A 76 5.80 -5.90 -1.71
C MET A 76 4.45 -5.54 -1.10
N ASN A 77 4.21 -6.02 0.13
CA ASN A 77 3.03 -5.72 0.92
C ASN A 77 1.74 -6.10 0.19
N VAL A 78 1.61 -7.33 -0.31
CA VAL A 78 0.29 -7.86 -0.65
C VAL A 78 -0.42 -8.17 0.67
N PRO A 79 -1.66 -7.69 0.90
CA PRO A 79 -2.41 -7.95 2.14
C PRO A 79 -2.50 -9.46 2.44
N GLU A 80 -2.30 -9.85 3.69
CA GLU A 80 -2.31 -11.27 4.10
C GLU A 80 -3.66 -11.97 3.83
N MET A 81 -4.76 -11.24 3.95
CA MET A 81 -6.14 -11.73 3.70
C MET A 81 -6.52 -11.83 2.21
N THR A 82 -5.54 -11.73 1.31
CA THR A 82 -5.80 -11.82 -0.13
C THR A 82 -6.29 -13.21 -0.49
N SER A 83 -7.51 -13.31 -1.03
CA SER A 83 -8.10 -14.52 -1.57
C SER A 83 -7.87 -14.66 -3.07
N HIS A 84 -7.74 -13.53 -3.78
CA HIS A 84 -7.53 -13.50 -5.23
C HIS A 84 -6.39 -12.55 -5.57
N LEU A 85 -5.31 -13.08 -6.15
CA LEU A 85 -4.17 -12.27 -6.59
C LEU A 85 -3.99 -12.37 -8.10
N SER A 86 -4.11 -11.22 -8.78
CA SER A 86 -3.83 -11.07 -10.21
C SER A 86 -2.51 -10.33 -10.41
N LEU A 87 -1.55 -11.00 -11.05
CA LEU A 87 -0.23 -10.48 -11.45
C LEU A 87 -0.01 -10.61 -12.97
N GLN A 88 -1.09 -10.79 -13.72
CA GLN A 88 -1.05 -11.04 -15.15
C GLN A 88 -0.45 -9.87 -15.97
N ASN A 89 0.04 -10.17 -17.16
CA ASN A 89 0.56 -9.16 -18.11
C ASN A 89 1.71 -8.32 -17.51
N ASN A 90 2.64 -8.98 -16.83
CA ASN A 90 3.82 -8.35 -16.23
C ASN A 90 5.11 -8.95 -16.83
N GLN A 91 6.24 -8.71 -16.18
CA GLN A 91 7.58 -9.15 -16.60
C GLN A 91 8.27 -9.93 -15.49
N ILE A 92 7.50 -10.62 -14.65
CA ILE A 92 8.01 -11.35 -13.49
C ILE A 92 8.73 -12.61 -14.00
N GLU A 93 9.99 -12.77 -13.59
CA GLU A 93 10.83 -13.90 -13.99
C GLU A 93 10.96 -14.95 -12.86
N THR A 94 10.79 -14.51 -11.61
CA THR A 94 10.98 -15.35 -10.43
C THR A 94 9.91 -15.10 -9.38
N ILE A 95 9.53 -16.16 -8.67
CA ILE A 95 8.73 -16.11 -7.44
C ILE A 95 9.40 -17.03 -6.45
N ILE A 96 9.64 -16.54 -5.23
CA ILE A 96 10.18 -17.36 -4.15
C ILE A 96 9.06 -17.83 -3.22
N PRO A 97 9.16 -19.05 -2.63
CA PRO A 97 8.10 -19.62 -1.80
C PRO A 97 7.61 -18.69 -0.69
N GLU A 98 8.51 -17.95 -0.05
CA GLU A 98 8.21 -17.07 1.09
C GLU A 98 7.27 -15.91 0.71
N GLN A 99 7.28 -15.50 -0.56
CA GLN A 99 6.40 -14.44 -1.05
C GLN A 99 4.94 -14.89 -1.12
N LEU A 100 4.71 -16.18 -1.36
CA LEU A 100 3.38 -16.79 -1.43
C LEU A 100 2.96 -17.35 -0.07
N ALA A 101 3.89 -17.85 0.75
CA ALA A 101 3.61 -18.41 2.07
C ALA A 101 2.94 -17.40 3.04
N ARG A 102 3.12 -16.10 2.83
CA ARG A 102 2.43 -15.03 3.57
C ARG A 102 0.98 -14.78 3.13
N LEU A 103 0.44 -15.54 2.18
CA LEU A 103 -0.92 -15.42 1.65
C LEU A 103 -1.70 -16.72 1.92
N PRO A 104 -1.95 -17.09 3.19
CA PRO A 104 -2.53 -18.39 3.54
C PRO A 104 -3.97 -18.56 3.04
N TRP A 105 -4.66 -17.45 2.74
CA TRP A 105 -6.05 -17.43 2.27
C TRP A 105 -6.19 -17.45 0.75
N LEU A 106 -5.09 -17.58 0.01
CA LEU A 106 -5.11 -17.45 -1.45
C LEU A 106 -5.82 -18.63 -2.11
N GLU A 107 -6.93 -18.35 -2.80
CA GLU A 107 -7.73 -19.34 -3.53
C GLU A 107 -7.45 -19.30 -5.03
N THR A 108 -7.13 -18.12 -5.56
CA THR A 108 -6.84 -17.91 -6.99
C THR A 108 -5.56 -17.10 -7.18
N LEU A 109 -4.64 -17.65 -7.97
CA LEU A 109 -3.40 -16.99 -8.37
C LEU A 109 -3.29 -16.93 -9.90
N ASN A 110 -3.36 -15.71 -10.44
CA ASN A 110 -3.18 -15.46 -11.87
C ASN A 110 -1.80 -14.86 -12.17
N LEU A 111 -0.95 -15.64 -12.84
CA LEU A 111 0.40 -15.30 -13.27
C LEU A 111 0.56 -15.34 -14.80
N GLN A 112 -0.54 -15.32 -15.55
CA GLN A 112 -0.51 -15.43 -17.01
C GLN A 112 0.26 -14.26 -17.65
N ASN A 113 0.86 -14.52 -18.81
CA ASN A 113 1.58 -13.49 -19.59
C ASN A 113 2.68 -12.81 -18.76
N ASN A 114 3.57 -13.62 -18.19
CA ASN A 114 4.77 -13.19 -17.49
C ASN A 114 6.01 -13.79 -18.17
N ARG A 115 7.16 -13.79 -17.49
CA ARG A 115 8.42 -14.34 -17.99
C ARG A 115 8.96 -15.44 -17.06
N LEU A 116 8.06 -16.11 -16.33
CA LEU A 116 8.44 -17.12 -15.35
C LEU A 116 9.14 -18.28 -16.06
N THR A 117 10.30 -18.66 -15.55
CA THR A 117 11.07 -19.81 -16.04
C THR A 117 11.02 -20.93 -15.00
N SER A 118 11.27 -22.17 -15.41
CA SER A 118 11.35 -23.29 -14.46
C SER A 118 12.47 -23.14 -13.42
N LYS A 119 13.50 -22.31 -13.68
CA LYS A 119 14.51 -21.94 -12.68
C LYS A 119 13.99 -20.86 -11.71
N GLY A 120 13.11 -20.00 -12.18
CA GLY A 120 12.50 -18.92 -11.40
C GLY A 120 11.32 -19.35 -10.53
N LEU A 121 10.83 -20.59 -10.71
CA LEU A 121 9.85 -21.23 -9.86
C LEU A 121 10.46 -22.48 -9.20
N PRO A 122 11.05 -22.35 -7.99
CA PRO A 122 11.47 -23.50 -7.18
C PRO A 122 10.35 -24.55 -7.04
N GLU A 123 10.72 -25.83 -6.93
CA GLU A 123 9.72 -26.93 -6.93
C GLU A 123 8.65 -26.78 -5.83
N ASN A 124 9.01 -26.15 -4.71
CA ASN A 124 8.16 -25.94 -3.53
C ASN A 124 7.45 -24.57 -3.51
N THR A 125 7.42 -23.83 -4.63
CA THR A 125 6.88 -22.46 -4.68
C THR A 125 5.44 -22.38 -4.18
N PHE A 126 4.63 -23.41 -4.44
CA PHE A 126 3.21 -23.41 -4.14
C PHE A 126 2.84 -24.25 -2.91
N ASP A 127 3.81 -24.93 -2.26
CA ASP A 127 3.54 -25.96 -1.25
C ASP A 127 2.77 -25.46 -0.03
N GLN A 128 2.93 -24.18 0.33
CA GLN A 128 2.31 -23.57 1.51
C GLN A 128 0.92 -22.98 1.21
N LEU A 129 0.46 -23.04 -0.04
CA LEU A 129 -0.83 -22.48 -0.44
C LEU A 129 -1.95 -23.51 -0.23
N GLU A 130 -2.30 -23.74 1.04
CA GLU A 130 -3.24 -24.80 1.44
C GLU A 130 -4.65 -24.60 0.88
N ASN A 131 -5.04 -23.36 0.54
CA ASN A 131 -6.38 -23.03 0.04
C ASN A 131 -6.44 -22.79 -1.49
N LEU A 132 -5.34 -22.97 -2.22
CA LEU A 132 -5.27 -22.61 -3.64
C LEU A 132 -6.04 -23.59 -4.52
N ASN A 133 -7.09 -23.08 -5.16
CA ASN A 133 -7.97 -23.83 -6.05
C ASN A 133 -7.64 -23.62 -7.53
N TYR A 134 -7.20 -22.41 -7.91
CA TYR A 134 -6.98 -22.03 -9.30
C TYR A 134 -5.61 -21.38 -9.50
N LEU A 135 -4.80 -21.99 -10.37
CA LEU A 135 -3.46 -21.48 -10.71
C LEU A 135 -3.33 -21.29 -12.23
N TYR A 136 -3.12 -20.05 -12.66
CA TYR A 136 -2.97 -19.73 -14.07
C TYR A 136 -1.53 -19.32 -14.38
N LEU A 137 -0.81 -20.14 -15.15
CA LEU A 137 0.58 -19.97 -15.54
C LEU A 137 0.77 -19.92 -17.07
N ALA A 138 -0.32 -19.83 -17.83
CA ALA A 138 -0.25 -19.79 -19.29
C ALA A 138 0.56 -18.59 -19.82
N ASN A 139 1.18 -18.76 -20.98
CA ASN A 139 2.01 -17.73 -21.62
C ASN A 139 3.16 -17.26 -20.71
N ASN A 140 3.94 -18.21 -20.21
CA ASN A 140 5.22 -17.97 -19.51
C ASN A 140 6.35 -18.63 -20.32
N GLN A 141 7.46 -19.00 -19.66
CA GLN A 141 8.64 -19.64 -20.27
C GLN A 141 9.02 -20.91 -19.50
N LEU A 142 8.01 -21.65 -19.03
CA LEU A 142 8.20 -22.86 -18.24
C LEU A 142 8.54 -24.03 -19.16
N THR A 143 9.75 -24.58 -19.02
CA THR A 143 10.15 -25.79 -19.75
C THR A 143 9.78 -27.08 -19.02
N MET A 144 9.44 -26.97 -17.74
CA MET A 144 9.01 -28.06 -16.87
C MET A 144 7.87 -27.58 -15.97
N ALA A 145 6.91 -28.48 -15.71
CA ALA A 145 5.85 -28.24 -14.73
C ALA A 145 6.41 -28.32 -13.29
N PRO A 146 5.91 -27.50 -12.35
CA PRO A 146 6.19 -27.64 -10.92
C PRO A 146 5.82 -29.04 -10.42
N LYS A 147 6.70 -29.63 -9.61
CA LYS A 147 6.54 -31.00 -9.11
C LYS A 147 5.59 -31.08 -7.90
N PHE A 148 5.63 -30.07 -7.04
CA PHE A 148 4.81 -30.00 -5.85
C PHE A 148 3.75 -28.91 -6.06
N LEU A 149 2.51 -29.36 -6.09
CA LEU A 149 1.33 -28.55 -6.30
C LEU A 149 0.37 -28.81 -5.13
N PRO A 150 -0.34 -27.78 -4.62
CA PRO A 150 -1.34 -27.96 -3.57
C PRO A 150 -2.36 -29.05 -3.90
N GLN A 151 -2.70 -29.87 -2.91
CA GLN A 151 -3.73 -30.91 -3.06
C GLN A 151 -5.14 -30.33 -3.27
N THR A 152 -5.33 -29.05 -2.95
CA THR A 152 -6.58 -28.32 -3.13
C THR A 152 -6.80 -27.79 -4.54
N LEU A 153 -5.79 -27.86 -5.42
CA LEU A 153 -5.92 -27.37 -6.79
C LEU A 153 -7.03 -28.12 -7.55
N ILE A 154 -7.99 -27.33 -8.02
CA ILE A 154 -9.08 -27.77 -8.90
C ILE A 154 -8.64 -27.66 -10.36
N SER A 155 -7.94 -26.58 -10.71
CA SER A 155 -7.49 -26.35 -12.07
C SER A 155 -6.14 -25.64 -12.11
N VAL A 156 -5.29 -26.11 -13.02
CA VAL A 156 -4.02 -25.47 -13.34
C VAL A 156 -3.88 -25.31 -14.85
N ASP A 157 -3.51 -24.12 -15.30
CA ASP A 157 -3.34 -23.79 -16.71
C ASP A 157 -1.87 -23.50 -17.03
N PHE A 158 -1.24 -24.39 -17.80
CA PHE A 158 0.14 -24.27 -18.29
C PHE A 158 0.21 -23.98 -19.80
N ALA A 159 -0.90 -23.58 -20.45
CA ALA A 159 -0.91 -23.41 -21.90
C ALA A 159 0.15 -22.41 -22.40
N ALA A 160 0.67 -22.64 -23.62
CA ALA A 160 1.58 -21.72 -24.31
C ALA A 160 2.85 -21.32 -23.51
N ASN A 161 3.48 -22.29 -22.85
CA ASN A 161 4.81 -22.17 -22.22
C ASN A 161 5.93 -22.72 -23.10
#